data_AF-A0A1M3GNM4-F1
#
_entry.id   AF-A0A1M3GNM4-F1
#
_cell.length_a   1.000
_cell.length_b   1.000
_cell.length_c   1.000
_cell.angle_alpha   90.00
_cell.angle_beta   90.00
_cell.angle_gamma   90.00
#
_symmetry.space_group_name_H-M   'P 1'
#
loop_
_entity.id
_entity.type
_entity.pdbx_description
1 polymer ?
#
loop_
_entity_poly.entity_id
_entity_poly.type
_entity_poly.pdbx_seq_one_letter_code
_entity_poly.pdbx_strand_id
1 'polypeptide(L)'
;MPGMVMDALRDYLAWQGLNADPLDNPEDIPLIARLRLGQDTGTLDPTTLYKALKTFFREAATELATQGHHDDAKKMAKASTHWLRHTRGAHSAETMPVNMIQRLLGHASVATTSIYTSTDDELLFLLLDDSLKIETQPGNRVS
;
A
#
# COMPACT_ATOMS: atom_id res chain seq x y z
N MET A 1 -13.07 -11.15 2.99
CA MET A 1 -12.65 -9.73 3.13
C MET A 1 -13.20 -9.20 4.45
N PRO A 2 -12.44 -8.43 5.25
CA PRO A 2 -12.97 -7.77 6.44
C PRO A 2 -14.13 -6.82 6.08
N GLY A 3 -15.16 -6.74 6.94
CA GLY A 3 -16.38 -5.95 6.67
C GLY A 3 -16.10 -4.49 6.32
N MET A 4 -15.28 -3.81 7.14
CA MET A 4 -14.91 -2.41 6.90
C MET A 4 -14.25 -2.13 5.53
N VAL A 5 -13.54 -3.12 4.98
CA VAL A 5 -12.90 -2.98 3.66
C VAL A 5 -13.94 -3.11 2.56
N MET A 6 -14.91 -4.01 2.74
CA MET A 6 -16.04 -4.10 1.83
C MET A 6 -16.90 -2.84 1.90
N ASP A 7 -17.17 -2.31 3.08
CA ASP A 7 -17.97 -1.08 3.24
C ASP A 7 -17.30 0.10 2.52
N ALA A 8 -16.00 0.31 2.73
CA ALA A 8 -15.23 1.33 2.02
C ALA A 8 -15.24 1.14 0.49
N LEU A 9 -15.22 -0.11 0.02
CA LEU A 9 -15.33 -0.42 -1.40
C LEU A 9 -16.73 -0.09 -1.94
N ARG A 10 -17.80 -0.43 -1.20
CA ARG A 10 -19.18 -0.11 -1.57
C ARG A 10 -19.37 1.41 -1.69
N ASP A 11 -18.85 2.17 -0.72
CA ASP A 11 -18.90 3.64 -0.73
C ASP A 11 -18.13 4.22 -1.93
N TYR A 12 -16.95 3.67 -2.23
CA TYR A 12 -16.14 4.08 -3.37
C TYR A 12 -16.87 3.83 -4.71
N LEU A 13 -17.47 2.65 -4.88
CA LEU A 13 -18.21 2.31 -6.10
C LEU A 13 -19.44 3.22 -6.28
N ALA A 14 -20.20 3.45 -5.21
CA ALA A 14 -21.32 4.38 -5.23
C ALA A 14 -20.87 5.81 -5.60
N TRP A 15 -19.74 6.28 -5.06
CA TRP A 15 -19.15 7.58 -5.41
C TRP A 15 -18.71 7.67 -6.87
N GLN A 16 -18.30 6.55 -7.48
CA GLN A 16 -18.00 6.44 -8.92
C GLN A 16 -19.26 6.37 -9.81
N GLY A 17 -20.46 6.29 -9.23
CA GLY A 17 -21.71 6.09 -9.96
C GLY A 17 -21.94 4.64 -10.39
N LEU A 18 -21.23 3.69 -9.80
CA LEU A 18 -21.36 2.26 -10.02
C LEU A 18 -22.32 1.63 -8.99
N ASN A 19 -22.71 0.37 -9.22
CA ASN A 19 -23.47 -0.36 -8.22
C ASN A 19 -22.58 -0.57 -6.98
N ALA A 20 -23.13 -0.28 -5.79
CA ALA A 20 -22.43 -0.48 -4.54
C ALA A 20 -22.02 -1.95 -4.35
N ASP A 21 -22.78 -2.93 -4.87
CA ASP A 21 -22.31 -4.31 -4.90
C ASP A 21 -21.29 -4.54 -6.02
N PRO A 22 -20.03 -4.90 -5.70
CA PRO A 22 -19.02 -5.15 -6.72
C PRO A 22 -19.43 -6.24 -7.71
N LEU A 23 -20.25 -7.22 -7.30
CA LEU A 23 -20.66 -8.35 -8.15
C LEU A 23 -21.79 -8.00 -9.12
N ASP A 24 -22.51 -6.90 -8.88
CA ASP A 24 -23.58 -6.42 -9.77
C ASP A 24 -23.08 -5.44 -10.84
N ASN A 25 -21.76 -5.28 -10.96
CA ASN A 25 -21.10 -4.47 -11.98
C ASN A 25 -20.51 -5.36 -13.09
N PRO A 26 -20.36 -4.85 -14.34
CA PRO A 26 -19.64 -5.56 -15.39
C PRO A 26 -18.24 -6.04 -14.97
N GLU A 27 -17.86 -7.26 -15.39
CA GLU A 27 -16.63 -7.94 -14.96
C GLU A 27 -15.34 -7.22 -15.40
N ASP A 28 -15.41 -6.38 -16.42
CA ASP A 28 -14.30 -5.61 -16.98
C ASP A 28 -14.02 -4.29 -16.24
N ILE A 29 -14.86 -3.93 -15.26
CA ILE A 29 -14.66 -2.72 -14.47
C ILE A 29 -13.50 -2.91 -13.49
N PRO A 30 -12.47 -2.06 -13.53
CA PRO A 30 -11.38 -2.14 -12.58
C PRO A 30 -11.85 -1.77 -11.18
N LEU A 31 -11.46 -2.57 -10.18
CA LEU A 31 -11.78 -2.33 -8.77
C LEU A 31 -11.27 -0.98 -8.25
N ILE A 32 -10.15 -0.50 -8.82
CA ILE A 32 -9.61 0.83 -8.59
C ILE A 32 -9.48 1.51 -9.96
N ALA A 33 -10.46 2.34 -10.27
CA ALA A 33 -10.52 3.13 -11.49
C ALA A 33 -9.82 4.48 -11.33
N ARG A 34 -9.53 5.14 -12.45
CA ARG A 34 -9.07 6.53 -12.44
C ARG A 34 -10.12 7.43 -11.80
N LEU A 35 -9.68 8.33 -10.91
CA LEU A 35 -10.54 9.25 -10.16
C LEU A 35 -11.02 10.44 -11.03
N ARG A 36 -11.69 10.17 -12.16
CA ARG A 36 -12.34 11.19 -12.99
C ARG A 36 -13.85 10.96 -12.98
N LEU A 37 -14.55 11.86 -12.31
CA LEU A 37 -16.01 11.83 -12.25
C LEU A 37 -16.58 11.95 -13.68
N GLY A 38 -17.27 10.91 -14.15
CA GLY A 38 -17.99 10.91 -15.42
C GLY A 38 -17.15 10.73 -16.69
N GLN A 39 -15.86 10.36 -16.61
CA GLN A 39 -15.06 10.03 -17.80
C GLN A 39 -14.14 8.82 -17.58
N ASP A 40 -14.17 7.90 -18.54
CA ASP A 40 -13.22 6.82 -18.82
C ASP A 40 -12.75 6.04 -17.57
N THR A 41 -13.50 5.00 -17.21
CA THR A 41 -13.24 4.03 -16.12
C THR A 41 -12.08 3.08 -16.45
N GLY A 42 -11.05 3.59 -17.12
CA GLY A 42 -9.84 2.85 -17.41
C GLY A 42 -9.07 2.50 -16.13
N THR A 43 -8.19 1.52 -16.24
CA THR A 43 -7.31 1.09 -15.15
C THR A 43 -6.47 2.27 -14.62
N LEU A 44 -6.37 2.34 -13.29
CA LEU A 44 -5.45 3.27 -12.63
C LEU A 44 -4.01 2.81 -12.86
N ASP A 45 -3.18 3.71 -13.35
CA ASP A 45 -1.75 3.44 -13.47
C ASP A 45 -1.13 3.24 -12.07
N PRO A 46 -0.37 2.17 -11.82
CA PRO A 46 0.21 1.88 -10.51
C PRO A 46 1.06 3.03 -9.93
N THR A 47 1.76 3.78 -10.79
CA THR A 47 2.56 4.94 -10.36
C THR A 47 1.69 6.08 -9.86
N THR A 48 0.46 6.20 -10.38
CA THR A 48 -0.51 7.20 -9.93
C THR A 48 -0.99 6.89 -8.52
N LEU A 49 -1.34 5.63 -8.23
CA LEU A 49 -1.71 5.19 -6.89
C LEU A 49 -0.57 5.41 -5.90
N TYR A 50 0.65 5.03 -6.30
CA TYR A 50 1.85 5.25 -5.49
C TYR A 50 2.05 6.74 -5.16
N LYS A 51 1.96 7.63 -6.15
CA LYS A 51 2.10 9.09 -5.95
C LYS A 51 1.01 9.67 -5.06
N ALA A 52 -0.24 9.20 -5.21
CA ALA A 52 -1.35 9.61 -4.37
C ALA A 52 -1.09 9.24 -2.90
N LEU A 53 -0.71 7.99 -2.64
CA LEU A 53 -0.37 7.53 -1.28
C LEU A 53 0.86 8.25 -0.70
N LYS A 54 1.92 8.47 -1.50
CA LYS A 54 3.07 9.26 -1.05
C LYS A 54 2.67 10.69 -0.67
N THR A 55 1.77 11.31 -1.44
CA THR A 55 1.28 12.66 -1.14
C THR A 55 0.51 12.67 0.17
N PHE A 56 -0.44 11.74 0.33
CA PHE A 56 -1.20 11.57 1.58
C PHE A 56 -0.27 11.41 2.80
N PHE A 57 0.76 10.57 2.72
CA PHE A 57 1.70 10.40 3.83
C PHE A 57 2.46 11.68 4.17
N ARG A 58 2.85 12.50 3.19
CA ARG A 58 3.48 13.80 3.48
C ARG A 58 2.51 14.77 4.16
N GLU A 59 1.25 14.77 3.76
CA GLU A 59 0.22 15.60 4.38
C GLU A 59 -0.01 15.19 5.84
N ALA A 60 -0.16 13.89 6.10
CA ALA A 60 -0.23 13.34 7.44
C ALA A 60 1.02 13.66 8.28
N ALA A 61 2.22 13.58 7.68
CA ALA A 61 3.46 13.97 8.35
C ALA A 61 3.49 15.45 8.72
N THR A 62 2.96 16.31 7.86
CA THR A 62 2.87 17.75 8.12
C THR A 62 1.96 18.02 9.31
N GLU A 63 0.79 17.37 9.36
CA GLU A 63 -0.15 17.47 10.47
C GLU A 63 0.42 16.90 11.79
N LEU A 64 1.15 15.79 11.75
CA LEU A 64 1.85 15.29 12.94
C LEU A 64 2.87 16.32 13.48
N ALA A 65 3.56 17.02 12.58
CA ALA A 65 4.53 18.03 12.98
C ALA A 65 3.86 19.26 13.61
N THR A 66 2.68 19.68 13.14
CA THR A 66 1.94 20.81 13.76
C THR A 66 1.44 20.47 15.16
N GLN A 67 1.17 19.19 15.41
CA GLN A 67 0.78 18.66 16.73
C GLN A 67 1.97 18.39 17.66
N GLY A 68 3.21 18.63 17.23
CA GLY A 68 4.43 18.44 18.04
C GLY A 68 5.03 17.03 17.99
N HIS A 69 4.45 16.11 17.20
CA HIS A 69 4.94 14.74 17.02
C HIS A 69 6.06 14.67 15.95
N HIS A 70 7.18 15.35 16.20
CA HIS A 70 8.22 15.57 15.19
C HIS A 70 8.92 14.28 14.70
N ASP A 71 9.12 13.29 15.57
CA ASP A 71 9.78 12.05 15.16
C ASP A 71 8.84 11.13 14.37
N ASP A 72 7.56 11.07 14.74
CA ASP A 72 6.54 10.36 13.98
C ASP A 72 6.30 11.02 12.61
N ALA A 73 6.33 12.35 12.55
CA ALA A 73 6.28 13.10 11.29
C ALA A 73 7.43 12.69 10.34
N LYS A 74 8.66 12.56 10.85
CA LYS A 74 9.81 12.10 10.03
C LYS A 74 9.61 10.69 9.50
N LYS A 75 9.06 9.78 10.33
CA LYS A 75 8.75 8.40 9.90
C LYS A 75 7.65 8.39 8.84
N MET A 76 6.56 9.12 9.09
CA MET A 76 5.42 9.22 8.18
C MET A 76 5.81 9.81 6.82
N ALA A 77 6.68 10.83 6.78
CA ALA A 77 7.16 11.42 5.52
C ALA A 77 7.89 10.42 4.60
N LYS A 78 8.51 9.38 5.19
CA LYS A 78 9.21 8.32 4.46
C LYS A 78 8.30 7.19 4.01
N ALA A 79 7.09 7.07 4.57
CA ALA A 79 6.15 5.98 4.28
C ALA A 79 5.83 5.84 2.78
N SER A 80 5.57 4.62 2.35
CA SER A 80 5.30 4.22 0.96
C SER A 80 4.26 3.08 0.92
N THR A 81 3.85 2.65 -0.28
CA THR A 81 3.00 1.46 -0.44
C THR A 81 3.65 0.20 0.14
N HIS A 82 4.98 0.11 0.07
CA HIS A 82 5.74 -0.99 0.66
C HIS A 82 5.73 -0.92 2.19
N TRP A 83 5.90 0.28 2.77
CA TRP A 83 5.79 0.48 4.22
C TRP A 83 4.43 0.00 4.78
N LEU A 84 3.33 0.19 4.05
CA LEU A 84 2.02 -0.36 4.44
C LEU A 84 2.02 -1.89 4.49
N ARG A 85 2.56 -2.55 3.47
CA ARG A 85 2.68 -4.02 3.43
C ARG A 85 3.54 -4.51 4.59
N HIS A 86 4.61 -3.80 4.90
CA HIS A 86 5.49 -4.11 6.02
C HIS A 86 4.79 -3.98 7.36
N THR A 87 4.13 -2.84 7.61
CA THR A 87 3.38 -2.59 8.84
C THR A 87 2.33 -3.67 9.06
N ARG A 88 1.62 -4.09 8.00
CA ARG A 88 0.66 -5.20 8.10
C ARG A 88 1.34 -6.54 8.43
N GLY A 89 2.50 -6.83 7.84
CA GLY A 89 3.28 -8.03 8.10
C GLY A 89 3.78 -8.10 9.54
N ALA A 90 4.46 -7.07 10.00
CA ALA A 90 4.97 -6.95 11.37
C ALA A 90 3.84 -7.02 12.41
N HIS A 91 2.76 -6.26 12.22
CA HIS A 91 1.62 -6.31 13.13
C HIS A 91 0.92 -7.70 13.13
N SER A 92 0.93 -8.41 12.00
CA SER A 92 0.42 -9.79 11.99
C SER A 92 1.31 -10.74 12.80
N ALA A 93 2.62 -10.53 12.81
CA ALA A 93 3.57 -11.38 13.53
C ALA A 93 3.39 -11.35 15.05
N GLU A 94 2.80 -10.28 15.59
CA GLU A 94 2.43 -10.17 17.00
C GLU A 94 1.36 -11.19 17.42
N THR A 95 0.52 -11.64 16.48
CA THR A 95 -0.69 -12.42 16.80
C THR A 95 -0.92 -13.67 15.95
N MET A 96 -0.16 -13.83 14.85
CA MET A 96 -0.35 -14.90 13.88
C MET A 96 0.93 -15.73 13.68
N PRO A 97 0.80 -17.06 13.51
CA PRO A 97 1.91 -17.91 13.09
C PRO A 97 2.49 -17.51 11.72
N VAL A 98 3.81 -17.62 11.56
CA VAL A 98 4.55 -17.19 10.35
C VAL A 98 4.04 -17.81 9.03
N ASN A 99 3.56 -19.05 9.07
CA ASN A 99 2.98 -19.73 7.91
C ASN A 99 1.63 -19.12 7.47
N MET A 100 0.85 -18.58 8.41
CA MET A 100 -0.38 -17.85 8.07
C MET A 100 -0.07 -16.49 7.45
N ILE A 101 0.96 -15.80 7.96
CA ILE A 101 1.43 -14.52 7.42
C ILE A 101 1.99 -14.71 6.00
N GLN A 102 2.74 -15.78 5.76
CA GLN A 102 3.27 -16.13 4.44
C GLN A 102 2.14 -16.28 3.41
N ARG A 103 1.06 -16.97 3.78
CA ARG A 103 -0.13 -17.12 2.92
C ARG A 103 -0.87 -15.79 2.73
N LEU A 104 -1.03 -15.01 3.80
CA LEU A 104 -1.69 -13.70 3.76
C LEU A 104 -0.96 -12.71 2.84
N LEU A 105 0.37 -12.72 2.87
CA LEU A 105 1.21 -11.84 2.06
C LEU A 105 1.53 -12.42 0.68
N GLY A 106 1.15 -13.67 0.40
CA GLY A 106 1.42 -14.34 -0.88
C GLY A 106 2.91 -14.58 -1.16
N HIS A 107 3.73 -14.74 -0.12
CA HIS A 107 5.16 -15.01 -0.29
C HIS A 107 5.41 -16.45 -0.75
N ALA A 108 6.37 -16.66 -1.64
CA ALA A 108 6.72 -18.01 -2.12
C ALA A 108 7.40 -18.88 -1.06
N SER A 109 7.98 -18.28 -0.01
CA SER A 109 8.70 -19.01 1.05
C SER A 109 8.45 -18.42 2.44
N VAL A 110 8.59 -19.27 3.46
CA VAL A 110 8.58 -18.87 4.86
C VAL A 110 9.82 -18.03 5.21
N ALA A 111 10.96 -18.29 4.58
CA ALA A 111 12.19 -17.52 4.78
C ALA A 111 11.99 -16.03 4.49
N THR A 112 11.32 -15.68 3.39
CA THR A 112 10.96 -14.29 3.04
C THR A 112 10.00 -13.66 4.05
N THR A 113 9.23 -14.46 4.77
CA THR A 113 8.26 -13.99 5.77
C THR A 113 8.87 -13.86 7.16
N SER A 114 9.94 -14.61 7.44
CA SER A 114 10.67 -14.59 8.71
C SER A 114 11.29 -13.22 9.02
N ILE A 115 11.38 -12.32 8.04
CA ILE A 115 11.79 -10.93 8.25
C ILE A 115 10.84 -10.19 9.21
N TYR A 116 9.56 -10.56 9.26
CA TYR A 116 8.55 -9.92 10.12
C TYR A 116 8.53 -10.44 11.55
N THR A 117 9.28 -11.52 11.83
CA THR A 117 9.35 -12.13 13.16
C THR A 117 10.68 -11.83 13.86
N SER A 118 11.56 -11.05 13.22
CA SER A 118 12.89 -10.73 13.73
C SER A 118 12.91 -9.29 14.25
N THR A 119 13.39 -9.08 15.46
CA THR A 119 13.31 -7.80 16.21
C THR A 119 14.08 -6.59 15.61
N ASP A 120 14.72 -6.73 14.44
CA ASP A 120 15.53 -5.69 13.78
C ASP A 120 14.80 -5.06 12.57
N ASP A 121 13.53 -4.68 12.75
CA ASP A 121 12.62 -4.27 11.67
C ASP A 121 12.98 -2.93 10.99
N GLU A 122 13.53 -1.95 11.72
CA GLU A 122 13.73 -0.59 11.18
C GLU A 122 14.97 -0.45 10.27
N LEU A 123 16.06 -1.19 10.52
CA LEU A 123 17.28 -1.10 9.72
C LEU A 123 17.18 -1.91 8.42
N LEU A 124 16.50 -3.06 8.45
CA LEU A 124 16.23 -3.86 7.26
C LEU A 124 15.28 -3.10 6.29
N PHE A 125 14.35 -2.34 6.85
CA PHE A 125 13.36 -1.52 6.14
C PHE A 125 14.00 -0.43 5.26
N LEU A 126 15.01 0.28 5.76
CA LEU A 126 15.69 1.35 5.00
C LEU A 126 16.56 0.80 3.86
N LEU A 127 17.19 -0.36 4.06
CA LEU A 127 18.08 -0.97 3.07
C LEU A 127 17.33 -1.56 1.87
N LEU A 128 16.13 -2.11 2.09
CA LEU A 128 15.31 -2.69 1.03
C LEU A 128 14.61 -1.63 0.17
N ASP A 129 14.12 -0.54 0.77
CA ASP A 129 13.53 0.59 0.03
C ASP A 129 14.53 1.25 -0.93
N ASP A 130 15.81 1.30 -0.54
CA ASP A 130 16.88 1.83 -1.41
C ASP A 130 17.21 0.88 -2.57
N SER A 131 17.16 -0.44 -2.36
CA SER A 131 17.41 -1.43 -3.42
C SER A 131 16.36 -1.40 -4.55
N LEU A 132 15.10 -1.07 -4.24
CA LEU A 132 14.01 -1.01 -5.21
C LEU A 132 13.93 0.34 -5.96
N LYS A 133 14.54 1.41 -5.41
CA LYS A 133 14.76 2.67 -6.16
C LYS A 133 15.73 2.47 -7.33
N ILE A 134 16.68 1.54 -7.20
CA ILE A 134 17.65 1.22 -8.25
C ILE A 134 16.98 0.43 -9.39
N GLU A 135 16.07 -0.50 -9.07
CA GLU A 135 15.38 -1.32 -10.09
C GLU A 135 14.27 -0.59 -10.86
N THR A 136 13.73 0.51 -10.32
CA THR A 136 12.64 1.28 -10.97
C THR A 136 13.15 2.39 -11.89
N GLN A 137 14.46 2.49 -12.13
CA GLN A 137 15.03 3.42 -13.10
C GLN A 137 14.98 2.80 -14.52
N PRO A 138 14.27 3.42 -15.49
CA PRO A 138 14.22 2.90 -16.84
C PRO A 138 15.63 2.93 -17.45
N GLY A 139 16.00 1.81 -18.06
CA GLY A 139 17.37 1.44 -18.38
C GLY A 139 18.22 2.53 -19.03
N ASN A 140 19.43 2.68 -18.49
CA ASN A 140 20.56 3.24 -19.20
C ASN A 140 20.92 2.29 -20.35
N ARG A 141 20.31 2.50 -21.52
CA ARG A 141 20.69 1.79 -22.75
C ARG A 141 21.99 2.43 -23.22
N VAL A 142 23.10 1.74 -22.96
CA VAL A 142 24.42 2.08 -23.51
C VAL A 142 24.36 1.84 -25.01
N SER A 143 24.53 2.91 -25.79
CA SER A 143 24.79 2.86 -27.23
C SER A 143 26.23 2.46 -27.51
#